data_AF-A0A976EK61-F1
#
_entry.id   AF-A0A976EK61-F1
#
_cell.length_a   1.000
_cell.length_b   1.000
_cell.length_c   1.000
_cell.angle_alpha   90.00
_cell.angle_beta   90.00
_cell.angle_gamma   90.00
#
_symmetry.space_group_name_H-M   'P 1'
#
loop_
_entity.id
_entity.type
_entity.pdbx_description
1 polymer ?
#
loop_
_entity_poly.entity_id
_entity_poly.type
_entity_poly.pdbx_seq_one_letter_code
_entity_poly.pdbx_strand_id
1 'polypeptide(L)'
;MNPLRFITSPVSDLYAAVMAPFKFVFVVGLCAFINWMVSPGVWWVKWVAFGMGIAWFVAWARAAKTLLIIGVVAGIGYFIYKRYGAAAKARYDAWRNEGEAKKPEQAVQYLIEANRSESSATKTMSSAG
;
A
#
# COMPACT_ATOMS: atom_id res chain seq x y z
N MET A 1 12.50 -20.89 13.98
CA MET A 1 11.73 -19.62 13.99
C MET A 1 11.00 -19.51 12.66
N ASN A 2 9.67 -19.45 12.65
CA ASN A 2 8.90 -19.53 11.39
C ASN A 2 8.90 -18.19 10.63
N PRO A 3 9.41 -18.14 9.37
CA PRO A 3 9.52 -16.91 8.59
C PRO A 3 8.16 -16.31 8.23
N LEU A 4 7.12 -17.15 8.11
CA LEU A 4 5.74 -16.72 7.85
C LEU A 4 5.16 -15.88 8.98
N ARG A 5 5.66 -16.04 10.22
CA ARG A 5 5.19 -15.26 11.37
C ARG A 5 5.58 -13.78 11.27
N PHE A 6 6.64 -13.47 10.53
CA PHE A 6 7.11 -12.10 10.29
C PHE A 6 6.21 -11.35 9.28
N ILE A 7 5.55 -12.10 8.41
CA ILE A 7 4.67 -11.57 7.36
C ILE A 7 3.25 -11.37 7.89
N THR A 8 2.77 -12.25 8.78
CA THR A 8 1.41 -12.16 9.35
C THR A 8 1.33 -11.34 10.66
N SER A 9 2.45 -11.13 11.35
CA SER A 9 2.53 -10.32 12.57
C SER A 9 2.02 -8.87 12.48
N PRO A 10 2.22 -8.09 11.39
CA PRO A 10 1.85 -6.67 11.40
C PRO A 10 0.33 -6.46 11.49
N VAL A 11 -0.47 -7.36 10.88
CA VAL A 11 -1.94 -7.28 10.95
C VAL A 11 -2.45 -7.67 12.33
N SER A 12 -1.86 -8.71 12.93
CA SER A 12 -2.22 -9.11 14.30
C SER A 12 -1.83 -8.07 15.33
N ASP A 13 -0.72 -7.35 15.14
CA ASP A 13 -0.28 -6.28 16.04
C ASP A 13 -1.22 -5.07 15.98
N LEU A 14 -1.72 -4.72 14.79
CA LEU A 14 -2.69 -3.63 14.62
C LEU A 14 -4.06 -4.01 15.22
N TYR A 15 -4.56 -5.20 14.92
CA TYR A 15 -5.80 -5.70 15.51
C TYR A 15 -5.71 -5.79 17.04
N ALA A 16 -4.59 -6.26 17.57
CA ALA A 16 -4.33 -6.26 19.00
C ALA A 16 -4.30 -4.84 19.58
N ALA A 17 -3.70 -3.86 18.92
CA ALA A 17 -3.68 -2.47 19.38
C ALA A 17 -5.08 -1.83 19.41
N VAL A 18 -5.92 -2.13 18.40
CA VAL A 18 -7.31 -1.65 18.31
C VAL A 18 -8.22 -2.32 19.33
N MET A 19 -8.08 -3.63 19.54
CA MET A 19 -8.92 -4.40 20.45
C MET A 19 -8.46 -4.37 21.90
N ALA A 20 -7.18 -4.05 22.16
CA ALA A 20 -6.63 -3.92 23.51
C ALA A 20 -7.43 -2.99 24.43
N PRO A 21 -7.85 -1.76 24.03
CA PRO A 21 -8.67 -0.91 24.91
C PRO A 21 -10.04 -1.51 25.22
N PHE A 22 -10.69 -2.17 24.25
CA PHE A 22 -11.98 -2.83 24.49
C PHE A 22 -11.83 -4.02 25.46
N LYS A 23 -10.81 -4.83 25.27
CA LYS A 23 -10.49 -5.95 26.18
C LYS A 23 -10.10 -5.44 27.57
N PHE A 24 -9.37 -4.33 27.65
CA PHE A 24 -9.01 -3.67 28.90
C PHE A 24 -10.26 -3.25 29.67
N VAL A 25 -11.15 -2.48 29.05
CA VAL A 25 -12.38 -1.99 29.70
C VAL A 25 -13.30 -3.16 30.09
N PHE A 26 -13.44 -4.17 29.24
CA PHE A 26 -14.25 -5.35 29.53
C PHE A 26 -13.74 -6.14 30.74
N VAL A 27 -12.44 -6.47 30.76
CA VAL A 27 -11.84 -7.28 31.84
C VAL A 27 -11.81 -6.50 33.15
N VAL A 28 -11.39 -5.23 33.12
CA VAL A 28 -11.35 -4.38 34.32
C VAL A 28 -12.77 -4.10 34.83
N GLY A 29 -13.72 -3.85 33.93
CA GLY A 29 -15.13 -3.65 34.26
C GLY A 29 -15.78 -4.89 34.89
N LEU A 30 -15.51 -6.09 34.33
CA LEU A 30 -15.99 -7.35 34.91
C LEU A 30 -15.37 -7.60 36.29
N CYS A 31 -14.07 -7.35 36.46
CA CYS A 31 -13.41 -7.42 37.77
C CYS A 31 -13.98 -6.40 38.76
N ALA A 32 -14.27 -5.17 38.32
CA ALA A 32 -14.90 -4.14 39.12
C ALA A 32 -16.31 -4.54 39.57
N PHE A 33 -17.09 -5.13 38.67
CA PHE A 33 -18.42 -5.63 38.96
C PHE A 33 -18.40 -6.78 39.99
N ILE A 34 -17.50 -7.74 39.82
CA ILE A 34 -17.32 -8.85 40.79
C ILE A 34 -16.86 -8.30 42.15
N ASN A 35 -15.92 -7.35 42.16
CA ASN A 35 -15.44 -6.74 43.39
C ASN A 35 -16.56 -6.00 44.15
N TRP A 36 -17.46 -5.36 43.41
CA TRP A 36 -18.62 -4.69 43.99
C TRP A 36 -19.61 -5.68 44.62
N MET A 37 -19.77 -6.88 44.05
CA MET A 37 -20.62 -7.93 44.62
C MET A 37 -19.99 -8.69 45.79
N VAL A 38 -18.68 -8.94 45.76
CA VAL A 38 -18.02 -9.86 46.70
C VAL A 38 -17.38 -9.13 47.89
N SER A 39 -16.66 -8.03 47.64
CA SER A 39 -15.83 -7.37 48.65
C SER A 39 -15.74 -5.86 48.39
N PRO A 40 -16.78 -5.08 48.74
CA PRO A 40 -16.81 -3.64 48.48
C PRO A 40 -15.73 -2.85 49.25
N GLY A 41 -15.15 -3.43 50.32
CA GLY A 41 -14.13 -2.78 51.15
C GLY A 41 -12.69 -2.87 50.63
N VAL A 42 -12.39 -3.73 49.66
CA VAL A 42 -11.01 -3.95 49.18
C VAL A 42 -10.92 -3.66 47.69
N TRP A 43 -10.07 -2.70 47.31
CA TRP A 43 -9.89 -2.25 45.92
C TRP A 43 -8.81 -3.06 45.19
N TRP A 44 -8.95 -4.38 45.15
CA TRP A 44 -7.99 -5.25 44.47
C TRP A 44 -7.96 -5.03 42.95
N VAL A 45 -9.06 -4.55 42.37
CA VAL A 45 -9.20 -4.24 40.95
C VAL A 45 -8.20 -3.18 40.46
N LYS A 46 -7.67 -2.32 41.35
CA LYS A 46 -6.60 -1.36 41.01
C LYS A 46 -5.37 -2.06 40.45
N TRP A 47 -4.99 -3.22 41.00
CA TRP A 47 -3.82 -3.97 40.56
C TRP A 47 -4.05 -4.65 39.21
N VAL A 48 -5.26 -5.16 38.98
CA VAL A 48 -5.66 -5.73 37.69
C VAL A 48 -5.66 -4.66 36.60
N ALA A 49 -6.21 -3.48 36.90
CA ALA A 49 -6.19 -2.34 36.00
C ALA A 49 -4.75 -1.88 35.69
N PHE A 50 -3.85 -1.91 36.68
CA PHE A 50 -2.45 -1.57 36.46
C PHE A 50 -1.74 -2.60 35.55
N GLY A 51 -1.93 -3.89 35.80
CA GLY A 51 -1.34 -4.97 34.99
C GLY A 51 -1.83 -4.96 33.54
N MET A 52 -3.14 -4.82 33.32
CA MET A 52 -3.71 -4.72 31.97
C MET A 52 -3.40 -3.38 31.29
N GLY A 53 -3.22 -2.30 32.06
CA GLY A 53 -2.82 -0.99 31.54
C GLY A 53 -1.42 -1.05 30.92
N ILE A 54 -0.47 -1.73 31.57
CA ILE A 54 0.87 -1.96 31.02
C ILE A 54 0.79 -2.80 29.75
N ALA A 55 -0.03 -3.86 29.71
CA ALA A 55 -0.20 -4.69 28.53
C ALA A 55 -0.70 -3.88 27.32
N TRP A 56 -1.64 -2.94 27.55
CA TRP A 56 -2.12 -2.02 26.53
C TRP A 56 -1.02 -1.08 26.01
N PHE A 57 -0.23 -0.48 26.91
CA PHE A 57 0.93 0.35 26.52
C PHE A 57 1.97 -0.43 25.71
N VAL A 58 2.27 -1.66 26.09
CA VAL A 58 3.23 -2.51 25.37
C VAL A 58 2.70 -2.89 23.98
N ALA A 59 1.40 -3.14 23.84
CA ALA A 59 0.78 -3.38 22.53
C ALA A 59 0.91 -2.16 21.61
N TRP A 60 0.69 -0.96 22.15
CA TRP A 60 0.89 0.30 21.43
C TRP A 60 2.35 0.56 21.06
N ALA A 61 3.30 0.31 21.97
CA ALA A 61 4.72 0.43 21.68
C ALA A 61 5.18 -0.51 20.55
N ARG A 62 4.64 -1.75 20.53
CA ARG A 62 4.90 -2.71 19.45
C ARG A 62 4.32 -2.24 18.13
N ALA A 63 3.07 -1.76 18.12
CA ALA A 63 2.44 -1.20 16.92
C ALA A 63 3.17 0.03 16.38
N ALA A 64 3.60 0.94 17.26
CA ALA A 64 4.38 2.13 16.91
C ALA A 64 5.73 1.75 16.28
N LYS A 65 6.44 0.76 16.82
CA LYS A 65 7.67 0.23 16.22
C LYS A 65 7.44 -0.29 14.80
N THR A 66 6.37 -1.06 14.59
CA THR A 66 6.02 -1.59 13.27
C THR A 66 5.68 -0.46 12.29
N LEU A 67 4.88 0.52 12.71
CA LEU A 67 4.56 1.70 11.90
C LEU A 67 5.81 2.52 11.55
N LEU A 68 6.74 2.69 12.49
CA LEU A 68 7.99 3.41 12.26
C LEU A 68 8.82 2.69 11.19
N ILE A 69 8.98 1.36 11.29
CA ILE A 69 9.71 0.57 10.29
C ILE A 69 9.05 0.70 8.91
N ILE A 70 7.72 0.57 8.83
CA ILE A 70 6.99 0.75 7.57
C ILE A 70 7.19 2.16 7.01
N GLY A 71 7.13 3.20 7.86
CA GLY A 71 7.36 4.58 7.47
C GLY A 71 8.77 4.81 6.93
N VAL A 72 9.80 4.21 7.55
CA VAL A 72 11.18 4.27 7.06
C VAL A 72 11.32 3.58 5.71
N VAL A 73 10.77 2.37 5.57
CA VAL A 73 10.82 1.62 4.31
C VAL A 73 10.09 2.38 3.19
N ALA A 74 8.90 2.93 3.48
CA ALA A 74 8.15 3.75 2.55
C ALA A 74 8.90 5.04 2.18
N GLY A 75 9.55 5.70 3.15
CA GLY A 75 10.37 6.89 2.92
C GLY A 75 11.58 6.61 2.03
N ILE A 76 12.29 5.51 2.27
CA ILE A 76 13.41 5.06 1.43
C ILE A 76 12.90 4.73 0.02
N GLY A 77 11.80 3.97 -0.10
CA GLY A 77 11.18 3.63 -1.38
C GLY A 77 10.78 4.88 -2.17
N TYR A 78 10.16 5.86 -1.51
CA TYR A 78 9.81 7.14 -2.11
C TYR A 78 11.05 7.93 -2.55
N PHE A 79 12.11 7.95 -1.75
CA PHE A 79 13.36 8.65 -2.09
C PHE A 79 14.03 8.03 -3.33
N ILE A 80 14.12 6.71 -3.37
CA ILE A 80 14.67 5.97 -4.52
C ILE A 80 13.78 6.18 -5.75
N TYR A 81 12.46 6.11 -5.61
CA TYR A 81 11.52 6.35 -6.71
C TYR A 81 11.60 7.79 -7.22
N LYS A 82 11.73 8.79 -6.35
CA LYS A 82 11.94 10.19 -6.76
C LYS A 82 13.26 10.35 -7.54
N ARG A 83 14.30 9.61 -7.16
CA ARG A 83 15.64 9.73 -7.76
C ARG A 83 15.83 8.94 -9.06
N TYR A 84 15.19 7.77 -9.18
CA TYR A 84 15.39 6.81 -10.28
C TYR A 84 14.11 6.42 -11.02
N GLY A 85 12.94 6.79 -10.49
CA GLY A 85 11.63 6.44 -11.05
C GLY A 85 11.38 7.03 -12.43
N ALA A 86 11.94 8.20 -12.75
CA ALA A 86 11.85 8.77 -14.11
C ALA A 86 12.55 7.88 -15.15
N ALA A 87 13.73 7.35 -14.82
CA ALA A 87 14.49 6.47 -15.71
C ALA A 87 13.85 5.06 -15.81
N ALA A 88 13.32 4.55 -14.69
CA ALA A 88 12.59 3.28 -14.68
C ALA A 88 11.27 3.36 -15.46
N LYS A 89 10.53 4.47 -15.31
CA LYS A 89 9.30 4.74 -16.06
C LYS A 89 9.58 4.90 -17.55
N ALA A 90 10.63 5.63 -17.94
CA ALA A 90 11.03 5.74 -19.34
C ALA A 90 11.40 4.38 -19.97
N ARG A 91 12.08 3.48 -19.24
CA ARG A 91 12.38 2.12 -19.71
C ARG A 91 11.14 1.24 -19.82
N TYR A 92 10.23 1.34 -18.85
CA TYR A 92 8.96 0.62 -18.88
C TYR A 92 8.06 1.10 -20.03
N ASP A 93 7.96 2.42 -20.22
CA ASP A 93 7.19 3.02 -21.31
C ASP A 93 7.80 2.64 -22.67
N ALA A 94 9.13 2.60 -22.81
CA ALA A 94 9.80 2.12 -24.02
C ALA A 94 9.44 0.66 -24.34
N TRP A 95 9.56 -0.25 -23.36
CA TRP A 95 9.15 -1.65 -23.52
C TRP A 95 7.65 -1.81 -23.81
N ARG A 96 6.79 -1.02 -23.15
CA ARG A 96 5.34 -1.07 -23.39
C ARG A 96 4.98 -0.55 -24.78
N ASN A 97 5.65 0.48 -25.26
CA ASN A 97 5.45 1.05 -26.59
C ASN A 97 6.03 0.15 -27.71
N GLU A 98 6.99 -0.74 -27.41
CA GLU A 98 7.45 -1.76 -28.35
C GLU A 98 6.35 -2.79 -28.69
N GLY A 99 5.40 -3.01 -27.77
CA GLY A 99 4.26 -3.93 -27.97
C GLY A 99 2.96 -3.26 -28.40
N GLU A 100 2.88 -1.92 -28.38
CA GLU A 100 1.67 -1.19 -28.77
C GLU A 100 1.73 -0.88 -30.28
N ALA A 101 0.74 -1.32 -31.05
CA ALA A 101 0.64 -0.99 -32.47
C ALA A 101 0.67 0.54 -32.63
N LYS A 102 1.56 1.06 -33.50
CA LYS A 102 1.64 2.48 -33.83
C LYS A 102 0.24 3.07 -33.93
N LYS A 103 -0.03 4.14 -33.16
CA LYS A 103 -1.34 4.79 -33.10
C LYS A 103 -1.94 4.90 -34.52
N PRO A 104 -3.20 4.52 -34.71
CA PRO A 104 -3.83 4.42 -36.04
C PRO A 104 -3.72 5.72 -36.84
N GLU A 105 -3.59 6.85 -36.15
CA GLU A 105 -3.36 8.17 -36.75
C GLU A 105 -2.09 8.24 -37.61
N GLN A 106 -0.99 7.62 -37.19
CA GLN A 106 0.27 7.60 -37.96
C GLN A 106 0.22 6.61 -39.13
N ALA A 107 -0.49 5.49 -38.96
CA ALA A 107 -0.68 4.51 -40.02
C ALA A 107 -1.58 5.06 -41.14
N VAL A 108 -2.63 5.80 -40.78
CA VAL A 108 -3.54 6.44 -41.74
C VAL A 108 -2.85 7.56 -42.50
N GLN A 109 -2.02 8.39 -41.84
CA GLN A 109 -1.23 9.43 -42.50
C GLN A 109 -0.29 8.85 -43.57
N TYR A 110 0.43 7.76 -43.25
CA TYR A 110 1.31 7.09 -44.21
C TYR A 110 0.54 6.53 -45.41
N LEU A 111 -0.64 5.96 -45.20
CA LEU A 111 -1.48 5.43 -46.28
C LEU A 111 -2.07 6.54 -47.17
N ILE A 112 -2.39 7.70 -46.61
CA ILE A 112 -2.86 8.87 -47.38
C ILE A 112 -1.73 9.45 -48.22
N GLU A 113 -0.52 9.57 -47.66
CA GLU A 113 0.66 10.03 -48.39
C GLU A 113 1.06 9.07 -49.51
N ALA A 114 1.06 7.76 -49.25
CA ALA A 114 1.35 6.72 -50.24
C ALA A 114 0.36 6.77 -51.41
N ASN A 115 -0.96 6.75 -51.14
CA ASN A 115 -1.99 6.84 -52.18
C ASN A 115 -1.92 8.16 -52.98
N ARG A 116 -1.56 9.28 -52.32
CA ARG A 116 -1.39 10.57 -53.00
C ARG A 116 -0.20 10.54 -53.97
N SER A 117 0.89 9.88 -53.59
CA SER A 117 2.07 9.74 -54.45
C SER A 117 1.79 8.88 -55.69
N GLU A 118 1.09 7.77 -55.52
CA GLU A 118 0.69 6.88 -56.63
C GLU A 118 -0.25 7.60 -57.61
N SER A 119 -1.29 8.29 -57.10
CA SER A 119 -2.24 9.02 -57.93
C SER A 119 -1.59 10.16 -58.73
N SER A 120 -0.55 10.78 -58.16
CA SER A 120 0.23 11.83 -58.85
C SER A 120 1.07 11.25 -60.00
N ALA A 121 1.66 10.07 -59.80
CA ALA A 121 2.47 9.38 -60.81
C ALA A 121 1.63 8.86 -62.00
N THR A 122 0.41 8.37 -61.74
CA THR A 122 -0.49 7.92 -62.82
C THR A 122 -0.98 9.09 -63.68
N LYS A 123 -1.22 10.26 -63.07
CA LYS A 123 -1.70 11.44 -63.78
C LYS A 123 -0.64 12.05 -64.69
N THR A 124 0.64 12.01 -64.30
CA THR A 124 1.75 12.47 -65.15
C THR A 124 2.00 11.52 -66.33
N MET A 125 1.81 10.21 -66.15
CA MET A 125 1.90 9.24 -67.26
C MET A 125 0.75 9.37 -68.27
N SER A 126 -0.48 9.67 -67.81
CA SER A 126 -1.64 9.83 -68.70
C SER A 126 -1.64 11.15 -69.50
N SER A 127 -0.83 12.14 -69.11
CA SER A 127 -0.73 13.43 -69.79
C SER A 127 0.38 13.47 -70.87
N ALA A 128 1.15 12.39 -71.01
CA ALA A 128 2.33 12.30 -71.88
C ALA A 128 2.14 11.41 -73.12
N GLY A 129 0.92 10.91 -73.37
CA GLY A 129 0.52 10.19 -74.59
C GLY A 129 -0.54 10.97 -75.34
#